data_AF-A0A2W4QD88-F1
#
_entry.id   AF-A0A2W4QD88-F1
#
_cell.length_a   1.000
_cell.length_b   1.000
_cell.length_c   1.000
_cell.angle_alpha   90.00
_cell.angle_beta   90.00
_cell.angle_gamma   90.00
#
_symmetry.space_group_name_H-M   'P 1'
#
loop_
_entity.id
_entity.type
_entity.pdbx_description
1 polymer ?
#
loop_
_entity_poly.entity_id
_entity_poly.type
_entity_poly.pdbx_seq_one_letter_code
_entity_poly.pdbx_strand_id
1 'polypeptide(L)'
;MPAPPPLRASEAQVREGRRIFGETCSRCHGENAIGGLKDLRWMTPETRRNFATIVLESTPELREKGMQPFKDLLGQAEVEALNAYLVARANEDYQDHIAGAQIHPQ
;
A
#
# COMPACT_ATOMS: atom_id res chain seq x y z
N MET A 1 -1.35 -13.73 -6.64
CA MET A 1 -1.89 -12.48 -6.08
C MET A 1 -2.95 -12.85 -5.04
N PRO A 2 -2.77 -12.55 -3.74
CA PRO A 2 -3.79 -12.86 -2.74
C PRO A 2 -5.00 -11.94 -2.90
N ALA A 3 -6.20 -12.44 -2.57
CA ALA A 3 -7.40 -11.62 -2.56
C ALA A 3 -7.24 -10.45 -1.55
N PRO A 4 -7.47 -9.20 -1.98
CA PRO A 4 -7.33 -8.04 -1.11
C PRO A 4 -8.50 -7.96 -0.12
N PRO A 5 -8.30 -7.29 1.04
CA PRO A 5 -9.36 -7.05 2.00
C PRO A 5 -10.36 -6.02 1.43
N PRO A 6 -11.59 -5.99 1.95
CA PRO A 6 -12.56 -4.99 1.53
C PRO A 6 -12.09 -3.58 1.88
N LEU A 7 -12.24 -2.66 0.94
CA LEU A 7 -12.04 -1.24 1.18
C LEU A 7 -13.19 -0.69 2.02
N ARG A 8 -12.88 -0.13 3.20
CA ARG A 8 -13.85 0.47 4.12
C ARG A 8 -13.68 1.99 4.28
N ALA A 9 -12.64 2.54 3.67
CA ALA A 9 -12.34 3.96 3.75
C ALA A 9 -13.19 4.76 2.75
N SER A 10 -13.39 6.04 3.05
CA SER A 10 -14.02 6.98 2.12
C SER A 10 -13.10 7.29 0.92
N GLU A 11 -13.69 7.76 -0.18
CA GLU A 11 -12.94 8.23 -1.34
C GLU A 11 -11.97 9.37 -0.98
N ALA A 12 -12.34 10.24 -0.04
CA ALA A 12 -11.49 11.31 0.44
C ALA A 12 -10.22 10.79 1.13
N GLN A 13 -10.36 9.77 2.00
CA GLN A 13 -9.23 9.10 2.64
C GLN A 13 -8.32 8.40 1.64
N VAL A 14 -8.91 7.72 0.64
CA VAL A 14 -8.12 7.06 -0.43
C VAL A 14 -7.35 8.08 -1.26
N ARG A 15 -7.98 9.21 -1.60
CA ARG A 15 -7.32 10.31 -2.33
C ARG A 15 -6.17 10.91 -1.53
N GLU A 16 -6.35 11.11 -0.23
CA GLU A 16 -5.27 11.61 0.64
C GLU A 16 -4.11 10.62 0.72
N GLY A 17 -4.41 9.32 0.89
CA GLY A 17 -3.39 8.28 0.85
C GLY A 17 -2.63 8.22 -0.46
N ARG A 18 -3.32 8.42 -1.60
CA ARG A 18 -2.68 8.50 -2.92
C ARG A 18 -1.70 9.67 -2.99
N ARG A 19 -2.08 10.84 -2.49
CA ARG A 19 -1.26 12.05 -2.48
C ARG A 19 0.03 11.81 -1.68
N ILE A 20 -0.10 11.35 -0.43
CA ILE A 20 1.04 11.04 0.45
C ILE A 20 1.92 9.98 -0.19
N PHE A 21 1.34 8.92 -0.75
CA PHE A 21 2.10 7.85 -1.39
C PHE A 21 2.95 8.39 -2.56
N GLY A 22 2.37 9.25 -3.40
CA GLY A 22 3.08 9.87 -4.52
C GLY A 22 4.24 10.75 -4.09
N GLU A 23 4.09 11.49 -2.99
CA GLU A 23 5.10 12.40 -2.46
C GLU A 23 6.21 11.67 -1.69
N THR A 24 5.88 10.58 -1.00
CA THR A 24 6.76 9.98 0.01
C THR A 24 7.23 8.57 -0.35
N CYS A 25 6.40 7.74 -0.99
CA CYS A 25 6.63 6.29 -1.09
C CYS A 25 6.98 5.81 -2.52
N SER A 26 6.48 6.51 -3.53
CA SER A 26 6.53 6.15 -4.96
C SER A 26 7.94 5.86 -5.48
N ARG A 27 8.92 6.65 -5.03
CA ARG A 27 10.33 6.53 -5.46
C ARG A 27 10.93 5.15 -5.23
N CYS A 28 10.46 4.44 -4.20
CA CYS A 28 10.94 3.11 -3.84
C CYS A 28 9.90 2.01 -4.13
N HIS A 29 8.61 2.31 -3.98
CA HIS A 29 7.52 1.33 -4.11
C HIS A 29 6.75 1.43 -5.43
N GLY A 30 7.32 2.14 -6.40
CA GLY A 30 6.79 2.30 -7.74
C GLY A 30 5.68 3.35 -7.84
N GLU A 31 5.55 3.94 -9.02
CA GLU A 31 4.46 4.85 -9.33
C GLU A 31 3.11 4.14 -9.18
N ASN A 32 2.12 4.85 -8.65
CA ASN A 32 0.79 4.29 -8.35
C ASN A 32 0.80 2.99 -7.50
N ALA A 33 1.85 2.77 -6.71
CA ALA A 33 2.09 1.56 -5.91
C ALA A 33 2.29 0.26 -6.72
N ILE A 34 2.74 0.38 -7.97
CA ILE A 34 2.96 -0.76 -8.86
C ILE A 34 4.45 -1.15 -8.84
N GLY A 35 4.76 -2.32 -8.28
CA GLY A 35 6.11 -2.89 -8.29
C GLY A 35 7.06 -2.26 -7.27
N GLY A 36 8.20 -1.76 -7.74
CA GLY A 36 9.27 -1.22 -6.89
C GLY A 36 10.04 -2.29 -6.09
N LEU A 37 10.75 -1.86 -5.04
CA LEU A 37 11.52 -2.75 -4.15
C LEU A 37 10.63 -3.83 -3.53
N LYS A 38 9.41 -3.44 -3.15
CA LYS A 38 8.33 -4.31 -2.71
C LYS A 38 7.01 -3.77 -3.23
N ASP A 39 6.25 -4.64 -3.88
CA ASP A 39 4.90 -4.33 -4.32
C ASP A 39 3.94 -4.37 -3.12
N LEU A 40 3.59 -3.18 -2.63
CA LEU A 40 2.83 -3.03 -1.41
C LEU A 40 1.35 -3.40 -1.56
N ARG A 41 0.83 -3.51 -2.79
CA ARG A 41 -0.53 -3.99 -3.05
C ARG A 41 -0.72 -5.42 -2.53
N TRP A 42 0.34 -6.21 -2.61
CA TRP A 42 0.34 -7.64 -2.31
C TRP A 42 1.04 -7.99 -1.00
N MET A 43 1.16 -7.03 -0.07
CA MET A 43 1.73 -7.27 1.24
C MET A 43 0.98 -8.38 2.01
N THR A 44 1.68 -9.09 2.89
CA THR A 44 1.08 -10.16 3.68
C THR A 44 0.08 -9.60 4.70
N PRO A 45 -0.86 -10.42 5.21
CA PRO A 45 -1.75 -10.01 6.30
C PRO A 45 -1.00 -9.53 7.55
N GLU A 46 0.17 -10.13 7.83
CA GLU A 46 1.03 -9.71 8.94
C GLU A 46 1.62 -8.32 8.71
N THR A 47 2.21 -8.08 7.54
CA THR A 47 2.72 -6.75 7.16
C THR A 47 1.61 -5.71 7.22
N ARG A 48 0.39 -6.04 6.79
CA ARG A 48 -0.75 -5.12 6.86
C ARG A 48 -1.17 -4.81 8.30
N ARG A 49 -1.18 -5.80 9.21
CA ARG A 49 -1.47 -5.56 10.64
C ARG A 49 -0.43 -4.65 11.28
N ASN A 50 0.84 -4.80 10.90
CA ASN A 50 1.95 -4.03 11.43
C ASN A 50 2.24 -2.75 10.64
N PHE A 51 1.37 -2.37 9.69
CA PHE A 51 1.66 -1.32 8.72
C PHE A 51 1.99 0.02 9.39
N ALA A 52 1.23 0.41 10.41
CA ALA A 52 1.46 1.65 11.14
C ALA A 52 2.85 1.68 11.79
N THR A 53 3.22 0.61 12.50
CA THR A 53 4.54 0.48 13.12
C THR A 53 5.66 0.49 12.07
N ILE A 54 5.49 -0.21 10.95
CA ILE A 54 6.49 -0.27 9.88
C ILE A 54 6.74 1.11 9.28
N VAL A 55 5.68 1.88 9.01
CA VAL A 55 5.79 3.21 8.40
C VAL A 55 6.31 4.23 9.40
N LEU A 56 5.78 4.26 10.63
CA LEU A 56 6.13 5.29 11.60
C LEU A 56 7.49 5.03 12.25
N GLU A 57 7.75 3.80 12.69
CA GLU A 57 8.93 3.48 13.51
C GLU A 57 9.99 2.68 12.73
N SER A 58 9.57 1.92 11.72
CA SER A 58 10.40 0.92 11.03
C SER A 58 11.02 -0.11 12.01
N THR A 59 11.68 -1.13 11.48
CA THR A 59 12.49 -2.06 12.29
C THR A 59 13.97 -1.85 12.01
N PRO A 60 14.90 -2.24 12.91
CA PRO A 60 16.33 -2.15 12.63
C PRO A 60 16.72 -2.79 11.28
N GLU A 61 16.17 -3.96 10.98
CA GLU A 61 16.46 -4.71 9.75
C GLU A 61 15.89 -4.01 8.50
N LEU A 62 14.75 -3.33 8.63
CA LEU A 62 14.17 -2.52 7.57
C LEU A 62 14.98 -1.24 7.33
N ARG A 63 15.47 -0.59 8.38
CA ARG A 63 16.35 0.58 8.28
C ARG A 63 17.68 0.24 7.62
N GLU A 64 18.28 -0.91 7.93
CA GLU A 64 19.47 -1.43 7.24
C GLU A 64 19.23 -1.63 5.73
N LYS A 65 17.99 -1.96 5.34
CA LYS A 65 17.57 -2.11 3.95
C LYS A 65 17.06 -0.81 3.31
N GLY A 66 17.18 0.32 4.01
CA GLY A 66 16.81 1.64 3.52
C GLY A 66 15.36 2.07 3.74
N MET A 67 14.53 1.26 4.41
CA MET A 67 13.17 1.66 4.81
C MET A 67 13.24 2.46 6.11
N GLN A 68 13.32 3.78 5.99
CA GLN A 68 13.41 4.71 7.12
C GLN A 68 12.04 4.91 7.82
N PRO A 69 12.03 5.28 9.11
CA PRO A 69 10.81 5.72 9.79
C PRO A 69 10.30 7.05 9.25
N PHE A 70 8.98 7.23 9.26
CA PHE A 70 8.31 8.45 8.80
C PHE A 70 7.56 9.19 9.92
N LYS A 71 7.75 8.84 11.19
CA LYS A 71 7.04 9.47 12.32
C LYS A 71 7.23 10.97 12.48
N ASP A 72 8.33 11.53 11.95
CA ASP A 72 8.57 12.98 11.98
C ASP A 72 7.82 13.72 10.85
N LEU A 73 7.22 12.98 9.91
CA LEU A 73 6.51 13.50 8.73
C LEU A 73 5.02 13.14 8.71
N LEU A 74 4.66 11.99 9.26
CA LEU A 74 3.32 11.41 9.17
C LEU A 74 2.77 11.10 10.55
N GLY A 75 1.50 11.39 10.77
CA GLY A 75 0.71 10.92 11.90
C GLY A 75 -0.10 9.66 11.57
N GLN A 76 -0.82 9.18 12.57
CA GLN A 76 -1.63 7.97 12.48
C GLN A 76 -2.69 8.05 11.35
N ALA A 77 -3.34 9.20 11.20
CA ALA A 77 -4.38 9.39 10.19
C ALA A 77 -3.82 9.33 8.75
N GLU A 78 -2.64 9.92 8.50
CA GLU A 78 -1.97 9.81 7.19
C GLU A 78 -1.58 8.37 6.87
N VAL A 79 -1.13 7.62 7.87
CA VAL A 79 -0.75 6.22 7.67
C VAL A 79 -1.96 5.32 7.44
N GLU A 80 -3.10 5.60 8.08
CA GLU A 80 -4.37 4.94 7.76
C GLU A 80 -4.84 5.26 6.34
N ALA A 81 -4.71 6.52 5.90
CA ALA A 81 -5.01 6.93 4.53
C ALA A 81 -4.11 6.20 3.52
N LEU A 82 -2.80 6.09 3.79
CA LEU A 82 -1.85 5.30 2.99
C LEU A 82 -2.29 3.84 2.88
N ASN A 83 -2.67 3.21 4.00
CA ASN A 83 -3.13 1.83 3.99
C ASN A 83 -4.41 1.67 3.15
N ALA A 84 -5.36 2.59 3.31
CA ALA A 84 -6.60 2.62 2.53
C ALA A 84 -6.32 2.73 1.02
N TYR A 85 -5.38 3.61 0.63
CA TYR A 85 -4.96 3.73 -0.76
C TYR A 85 -4.37 2.43 -1.31
N LEU A 86 -3.49 1.77 -0.57
CA LEU A 86 -2.90 0.49 -0.99
C LEU A 86 -3.94 -0.63 -1.10
N VAL A 87 -4.94 -0.66 -0.21
CA VAL A 87 -6.08 -1.57 -0.31
C VAL A 87 -6.91 -1.26 -1.55
N ALA A 88 -7.19 0.02 -1.85
CA ALA A 88 -7.93 0.41 -3.05
C ALA A 88 -7.22 -0.05 -4.33
N ARG A 89 -5.91 0.21 -4.44
CA ARG A 89 -5.08 -0.27 -5.57
C ARG A 89 -5.08 -1.78 -5.70
N ALA A 90 -4.92 -2.50 -4.59
CA ALA A 90 -4.96 -3.96 -4.61
C ALA A 90 -6.33 -4.50 -5.06
N ASN A 91 -7.44 -3.87 -4.64
CA ASN A 91 -8.78 -4.23 -5.09
C ASN A 91 -8.95 -4.00 -6.59
N GLU A 92 -8.61 -2.80 -7.08
CA GLU A 92 -8.68 -2.46 -8.51
C GLU A 92 -7.92 -3.48 -9.38
N ASP A 93 -6.65 -3.71 -9.07
CA ASP A 93 -5.80 -4.62 -9.85
C ASP A 93 -6.23 -6.09 -9.73
N TYR A 94 -6.83 -6.49 -8.59
CA TYR A 94 -7.40 -7.83 -8.44
C TYR A 94 -8.68 -8.01 -9.27
N GLN A 95 -9.55 -6.99 -9.30
CA GLN A 95 -10.76 -7.01 -10.13
C GLN A 95 -10.41 -7.09 -11.62
N ASP A 96 -9.41 -6.32 -12.07
CA ASP A 96 -8.93 -6.37 -13.45
C ASP A 96 -8.36 -7.75 -13.81
N HIS A 97 -7.60 -8.35 -12.89
CA HIS A 97 -7.04 -9.69 -13.10
C HIS A 97 -8.13 -10.76 -13.25
N ILE A 98 -9.14 -10.76 -12.37
CA ILE A 98 -10.24 -11.73 -12.47
C ILE A 98 -11.12 -11.46 -13.69
N ALA A 99 -11.36 -10.19 -14.04
CA ALA A 99 -12.12 -9.85 -15.23
C ALA A 99 -11.40 -10.32 -16.49
N GLY A 100 -10.10 -10.01 -16.64
CA GLY A 100 -9.26 -10.46 -17.74
C GLY A 100 -9.20 -11.98 -17.91
N ALA A 101 -9.14 -12.72 -16.79
CA ALA A 101 -9.20 -14.18 -16.79
C ALA A 101 -10.56 -14.74 -17.24
N GLN A 102 -11.65 -14.01 -17.03
CA GLN A 102 -12.99 -14.39 -17.49
C GLN A 102 -13.22 -14.11 -18.99
N ILE A 103 -12.54 -13.12 -19.58
CA ILE A 103 -12.68 -12.78 -21.02
C ILE A 103 -11.86 -13.72 -21.91
N HIS A 104 -10.83 -14.35 -21.35
CA HIS A 104 -10.01 -15.35 -22.04
C HIS A 104 -10.05 -16.69 -21.30
N PRO A 105 -11.17 -17.43 -21.35
CA PRO A 105 -11.18 -18.81 -20.88
C PRO A 105 -10.28 -19.64 -21.80
N GLN A 106 -9.19 -20.16 -21.24
CA GLN A 106 -8.34 -21.16 -21.88
C GLN A 106 -9.10 -22.45 -22.21
#